data_AF-A0A959UWS7-F1
#
_entry.id   AF-A0A959UWS7-F1
#
_cell.length_a   1.000
_cell.length_b   1.000
_cell.length_c   1.000
_cell.angle_alpha   90.00
_cell.angle_beta   90.00
_cell.angle_gamma   90.00
#
_symmetry.space_group_name_H-M   'P 1'
#
loop_
_entity.id
_entity.type
_entity.pdbx_description
1 polymer ?
#
loop_
_entity_poly.entity_id
_entity_poly.type
_entity_poly.pdbx_seq_one_letter_code
_entity_poly.pdbx_strand_id
1 'polypeptide(L)'
;EKPDLAIELVQTGDRQAEAEAYAIRTAKAAYYVDSTGHPIDTAVADLDELLEGLDIRSPAFLAWMDAQAGPSDAPIQRRCMQLIGETNAATEVERLWAVRRDLVTNYLSVEKELPAGSFLVRDRLDTDT
;
A
#
# COMPACT_ATOMS: atom_id res chain seq x y z
N GLU A 1 -33.81 6.37 -27.51
CA GLU A 1 -32.87 7.01 -26.57
C GLU A 1 -31.47 6.56 -26.93
N LYS A 2 -30.48 7.47 -27.01
CA LYS A 2 -29.08 7.05 -27.10
C LYS A 2 -28.65 6.64 -25.69
N PRO A 3 -27.94 5.52 -25.50
CA PRO A 3 -27.32 5.25 -24.22
C PRO A 3 -26.39 6.42 -23.91
N ASP A 4 -26.62 7.09 -22.79
CA ASP A 4 -25.67 8.06 -22.27
C ASP A 4 -24.35 7.31 -22.07
N LEU A 5 -23.30 7.77 -22.76
CA LEU A 5 -21.96 7.21 -22.64
C LEU A 5 -21.44 7.54 -21.23
N ALA A 6 -21.69 6.63 -20.29
CA ALA A 6 -21.08 6.67 -18.97
C ALA A 6 -19.61 6.24 -19.11
N ILE A 7 -18.68 7.12 -18.74
CA ILE A 7 -17.25 6.81 -18.76
C ILE A 7 -16.93 5.94 -17.54
N GLU A 8 -16.42 4.73 -17.77
CA GLU A 8 -15.88 3.88 -16.70
C GLU A 8 -14.38 4.09 -16.54
N LEU A 9 -13.98 4.51 -15.34
CA LEU A 9 -12.60 4.61 -14.91
C LEU A 9 -12.30 3.42 -13.99
N VAL A 10 -11.56 2.46 -14.53
CA VAL A 10 -11.22 1.23 -13.83
C VAL A 10 -9.85 1.37 -13.20
N GLN A 11 -9.80 1.32 -11.87
CA GLN A 11 -8.55 1.25 -11.13
C GLN A 11 -7.95 -0.15 -11.31
N THR A 12 -6.72 -0.18 -11.82
CA THR A 12 -5.92 -1.40 -12.02
C THR A 12 -4.66 -1.32 -11.18
N GLY A 13 -4.15 -2.48 -10.78
CA GLY A 13 -2.96 -2.58 -9.94
C GLY A 13 -2.83 -3.98 -9.33
N ASP A 14 -1.64 -4.30 -8.83
CA ASP A 14 -1.38 -5.54 -8.13
C ASP A 14 -1.50 -5.31 -6.61
N ARG A 15 -2.66 -5.68 -6.06
CA ARG A 15 -2.94 -5.54 -4.62
C ARG A 15 -1.98 -6.35 -3.76
N GLN A 16 -1.51 -7.49 -4.25
CA GLN A 16 -0.59 -8.34 -3.51
C GLN A 16 0.79 -7.68 -3.44
N ALA A 17 1.27 -7.14 -4.57
CA ALA A 17 2.51 -6.37 -4.58
C ALA A 17 2.42 -5.12 -3.70
N GLU A 18 1.28 -4.42 -3.69
CA GLU A 18 1.06 -3.28 -2.78
C GLU A 18 1.06 -3.69 -1.30
N ALA A 19 0.49 -4.85 -0.97
CA ALA A 19 0.48 -5.37 0.40
C ALA A 19 1.90 -5.74 0.86
N GLU A 20 2.68 -6.38 -0.02
CA GLU A 20 4.09 -6.67 0.24
C GLU A 20 4.90 -5.39 0.46
N ALA A 21 4.72 -4.39 -0.42
CA ALA A 21 5.39 -3.10 -0.30
C ALA A 21 5.03 -2.39 1.02
N TYR A 22 3.75 -2.41 1.41
CA TYR A 22 3.29 -1.88 2.68
C TYR A 22 3.96 -2.59 3.87
N ALA A 23 4.03 -3.92 3.86
CA ALA A 23 4.66 -4.67 4.94
C ALA A 23 6.16 -4.40 5.04
N ILE A 24 6.87 -4.33 3.90
CA ILE A 24 8.29 -3.98 3.86
C ILE A 24 8.51 -2.58 4.44
N ARG A 25 7.75 -1.58 3.99
CA ARG A 25 7.85 -0.20 4.48
C ARG A 25 7.61 -0.11 5.97
N THR A 26 6.59 -0.81 6.47
CA THR A 26 6.25 -0.85 7.91
C THR A 26 7.35 -1.53 8.73
N ALA A 27 7.89 -2.65 8.24
CA ALA A 27 9.00 -3.34 8.90
C ALA A 27 10.28 -2.48 8.92
N LYS A 28 10.58 -1.76 7.83
CA LYS A 28 11.69 -0.79 7.78
C LYS A 28 11.49 0.34 8.79
N ALA A 29 10.28 0.89 8.92
CA ALA A 29 9.98 1.93 9.90
C ALA A 29 10.19 1.41 11.33
N ALA A 30 9.69 0.21 11.65
CA ALA A 30 9.89 -0.42 12.95
C ALA A 30 11.39 -0.65 13.25
N TYR A 31 12.14 -1.15 12.28
CA TYR A 31 13.59 -1.32 12.39
C TYR A 31 14.32 0.02 12.60
N TYR A 32 13.94 1.07 11.88
CA TYR A 32 14.51 2.40 12.06
C TYR A 32 14.32 2.92 13.49
N VAL A 33 13.11 2.81 14.03
CA VAL A 33 12.81 3.22 15.41
C VAL A 33 13.63 2.42 16.41
N ASP A 34 13.73 1.10 16.23
CA ASP A 34 14.50 0.23 17.14
C ASP A 34 16.01 0.52 17.09
N SER A 35 16.55 0.74 15.89
CA SER A 35 17.99 0.97 15.67
C SER A 35 18.46 2.36 16.07
N THR A 36 17.58 3.38 15.98
CA THR A 36 17.94 4.77 16.28
C THR A 36 17.39 5.28 17.61
N GLY A 37 16.37 4.61 18.17
CA GLY A 37 15.61 5.08 19.33
C GLY A 37 14.72 6.30 19.04
N HIS A 38 14.66 6.77 17.78
CA HIS A 38 13.87 7.91 17.39
C HIS A 38 12.50 7.47 16.87
N PRO A 39 11.40 7.89 17.50
CA PRO A 39 10.08 7.61 16.97
C PRO A 39 9.93 8.31 15.61
N ILE A 40 9.29 7.62 14.68
CA ILE A 40 8.98 8.13 13.36
C ILE A 40 7.47 8.19 13.18
N ASP A 41 7.00 9.30 12.63
CA ASP A 41 5.62 9.38 12.18
C ASP A 41 5.51 8.66 10.82
N THR A 42 4.81 7.53 10.79
CA THR A 42 4.63 6.73 9.57
C THR A 42 3.57 7.31 8.62
N ALA A 43 2.90 8.40 9.00
CA ALA A 43 1.91 9.09 8.19
C ALA A 43 2.49 10.26 7.37
N VAL A 44 3.79 10.57 7.50
CA VAL A 44 4.41 11.68 6.75
C VAL A 44 4.78 11.27 5.32
N ALA A 45 4.74 12.26 4.42
CA ALA A 45 5.09 12.07 3.00
C ALA A 45 6.54 11.61 2.80
N ASP A 46 7.46 12.06 3.66
CA ASP A 46 8.91 11.85 3.52
C ASP A 46 9.40 10.52 4.12
N LEU A 47 8.48 9.66 4.58
CA LEU A 47 8.83 8.36 5.15
C LEU A 47 9.63 7.51 4.15
N ASP A 48 9.33 7.60 2.86
CA ASP A 48 10.02 6.80 1.85
C ASP A 48 11.47 7.24 1.68
N GLU A 49 11.75 8.56 1.74
CA GLU A 49 13.11 9.11 1.68
C GLU A 49 13.92 8.67 2.91
N LEU A 50 13.31 8.72 4.10
CA LEU A 50 14.00 8.30 5.32
C LEU A 50 14.34 6.81 5.32
N LEU A 51 13.52 5.97 4.69
CA LEU A 51 13.69 4.52 4.64
C LEU A 51 14.41 4.03 3.37
N GLU A 52 14.75 4.91 2.43
CA GLU A 52 15.36 4.56 1.15
C GLU A 52 16.71 3.85 1.35
N GLY A 53 17.52 4.35 2.28
CA GLY A 53 18.84 3.79 2.60
C GLY A 53 18.81 2.46 3.36
N LEU A 54 17.64 2.01 3.83
CA LEU A 54 17.53 0.76 4.57
C LEU A 54 17.35 -0.42 3.61
N ASP A 55 18.37 -1.27 3.52
CA ASP A 55 18.27 -2.53 2.78
C ASP A 55 17.75 -3.66 3.68
N ILE A 56 16.61 -4.25 3.29
CA ILE A 56 16.02 -5.41 3.98
C ILE A 56 16.90 -6.66 3.89
N ARG A 57 17.90 -6.68 3.00
CA ARG A 57 18.87 -7.78 2.87
C ARG A 57 20.13 -7.54 3.70
N SER A 58 20.23 -6.39 4.37
CA SER A 58 21.39 -6.08 5.21
C SER A 58 21.48 -7.06 6.39
N PRO A 59 22.69 -7.47 6.82
CA PRO A 59 22.86 -8.37 7.96
C PRO A 59 22.19 -7.85 9.24
N ALA A 60 22.20 -6.54 9.46
CA ALA A 60 21.58 -5.91 10.62
C ALA A 60 20.06 -6.02 10.60
N PHE A 61 19.42 -5.79 9.45
CA PHE A 61 17.97 -5.97 9.31
C PHE A 61 17.57 -7.44 9.44
N LEU A 62 18.34 -8.37 8.86
CA LEU A 62 18.08 -9.80 8.97
C LEU A 62 18.20 -10.30 10.42
N ALA A 63 19.24 -9.87 11.14
CA ALA A 63 19.42 -10.20 12.56
C ALA A 63 18.28 -9.63 13.42
N TRP A 64 17.83 -8.41 13.11
CA TRP A 64 16.66 -7.83 13.78
C TRP A 64 15.39 -8.63 13.48
N MET A 65 15.16 -9.02 12.23
CA MET A 65 14.01 -9.84 11.85
C MET A 65 14.02 -11.20 12.56
N ASP A 66 15.18 -11.83 12.69
CA ASP A 66 15.36 -13.08 13.45
C ASP A 66 15.02 -12.89 14.94
N ALA A 67 15.33 -11.73 15.53
CA ALA A 67 14.97 -11.41 16.90
C ALA A 67 13.46 -11.18 17.09
N GLN A 68 12.78 -10.58 16.10
CA GLN A 68 11.35 -10.27 16.18
C GLN A 68 10.44 -11.46 15.85
N ALA A 69 10.78 -12.23 14.81
CA ALA A 69 9.92 -13.26 14.24
C ALA A 69 10.52 -14.68 14.29
N GLY A 70 11.73 -14.81 14.84
CA GLY A 70 12.50 -16.06 14.82
C GLY A 70 13.26 -16.27 13.50
N PRO A 71 14.31 -17.10 13.51
CA PRO A 71 15.09 -17.42 12.31
C PRO A 71 14.26 -18.20 11.30
N SER A 72 14.44 -17.90 10.01
CA SER A 72 13.70 -18.55 8.93
C SER A 72 14.44 -18.46 7.59
N ASP A 73 14.36 -19.53 6.79
CA ASP A 73 14.86 -19.59 5.42
C ASP A 73 13.89 -18.95 4.40
N ALA A 74 12.73 -18.47 4.84
CA ALA A 74 11.77 -17.81 3.95
C ALA A 74 12.36 -16.49 3.40
N PRO A 75 11.99 -16.10 2.15
CA PRO A 75 12.37 -14.80 1.62
C PRO A 75 11.99 -13.66 2.56
N ILE A 76 12.86 -12.66 2.70
CA ILE A 76 12.67 -11.59 3.69
C ILE A 76 11.37 -10.80 3.49
N GLN A 77 10.89 -10.68 2.25
CA GLN A 77 9.60 -10.05 1.93
C GLN A 77 8.43 -10.81 2.58
N ARG A 78 8.45 -12.15 2.49
CA ARG A 78 7.45 -13.00 3.13
C ARG A 78 7.53 -12.89 4.66
N ARG A 79 8.74 -12.79 5.20
CA ARG A 79 8.95 -12.59 6.64
C ARG A 79 8.40 -11.23 7.12
N CYS A 80 8.58 -10.17 6.33
CA CYS A 80 7.96 -8.86 6.62
C CYS A 80 6.43 -8.96 6.63
N MET A 81 5.83 -9.64 5.65
CA MET A 81 4.38 -9.88 5.62
C MET A 81 3.89 -10.66 6.84
N GLN A 82 4.63 -11.68 7.29
CA GLN A 82 4.30 -12.45 8.49
C GLN A 82 4.39 -11.61 9.77
N LEU A 83 5.40 -10.76 9.89
CA LEU A 83 5.58 -9.86 11.04
C LEU A 83 4.39 -8.89 11.18
N ILE A 84 3.96 -8.27 10.08
CA ILE A 84 2.87 -7.29 10.08
C ILE A 84 1.48 -7.95 10.13
N GLY A 85 1.39 -9.16 9.59
CA GLY A 85 0.15 -9.91 9.41
C GLY A 85 -0.46 -9.65 8.03
N GLU A 86 -0.64 -10.73 7.26
CA GLU A 86 -1.17 -10.68 5.89
C GLU A 86 -2.54 -9.97 5.83
N THR A 87 -3.42 -10.25 6.79
CA THR A 87 -4.74 -9.60 6.91
C THR A 87 -4.64 -8.10 7.13
N ASN A 88 -3.67 -7.66 7.94
CA ASN A 88 -3.49 -6.23 8.23
C ASN A 88 -2.99 -5.50 6.98
N ALA A 89 -2.01 -6.08 6.28
CA ALA A 89 -1.50 -5.52 5.03
C ALA A 89 -2.59 -5.45 3.94
N ALA A 90 -3.38 -6.52 3.79
CA ALA A 90 -4.50 -6.54 2.84
C ALA A 90 -5.57 -5.48 3.18
N THR A 91 -5.90 -5.34 4.47
CA THR A 91 -6.88 -4.35 4.94
C THR A 91 -6.44 -2.93 4.63
N GLU A 92 -5.15 -2.63 4.84
CA GLU A 92 -4.63 -1.29 4.55
C GLU A 92 -4.59 -1.01 3.04
N VAL A 93 -4.23 -1.98 2.22
CA VAL A 93 -4.31 -1.83 0.75
C VAL A 93 -5.74 -1.56 0.29
N GLU A 94 -6.74 -2.29 0.84
CA GLU A 94 -8.15 -2.04 0.53
C GLU A 94 -8.56 -0.61 0.93
N ARG A 95 -8.12 -0.13 2.09
CA ARG A 95 -8.34 1.25 2.54
C ARG A 95 -7.72 2.25 1.57
N LEU A 96 -6.48 2.04 1.14
CA LEU A 96 -5.78 2.91 0.18
C LEU A 96 -6.48 2.93 -1.18
N TRP A 97 -6.96 1.79 -1.65
CA TRP A 97 -7.72 1.69 -2.90
C TRP A 97 -9.05 2.47 -2.80
N ALA A 98 -9.78 2.34 -1.70
CA ALA A 98 -10.98 3.15 -1.46
C ALA A 98 -10.68 4.65 -1.49
N VAL A 99 -9.63 5.09 -0.78
CA VAL A 99 -9.20 6.50 -0.78
C VAL A 99 -8.85 6.99 -2.19
N ARG A 100 -8.15 6.18 -3.00
CA ARG A 100 -7.82 6.55 -4.38
C ARG A 100 -9.09 6.74 -5.24
N ARG A 101 -10.07 5.84 -5.11
CA ARG A 101 -11.36 5.99 -5.80
C ARG A 101 -12.09 7.25 -5.37
N ASP A 102 -12.11 7.55 -4.07
CA ASP A 102 -12.75 8.75 -3.54
C ASP A 102 -12.06 10.02 -4.04
N LEU A 103 -10.72 10.04 -4.09
CA LEU A 103 -9.96 11.17 -4.62
C LEU A 103 -10.25 11.42 -6.10
N VAL A 104 -10.28 10.38 -6.92
CA VAL A 104 -10.61 10.51 -8.35
C VAL A 104 -12.06 10.96 -8.53
N THR A 105 -12.99 10.39 -7.76
CA THR A 105 -14.41 10.77 -7.79
C THR A 105 -14.60 12.23 -7.40
N ASN A 106 -13.94 12.69 -6.34
CA ASN A 106 -13.97 14.07 -5.88
C ASN A 106 -13.37 15.01 -6.92
N TYR A 107 -12.23 14.67 -7.51
CA TYR A 107 -11.63 15.47 -8.58
C TYR A 107 -12.59 15.65 -9.77
N LEU A 108 -13.24 14.58 -10.22
CA LEU A 108 -14.14 14.63 -11.37
C LEU A 108 -15.45 15.38 -11.07
N SER A 109 -16.02 15.18 -9.88
CA SER A 109 -17.29 15.81 -9.50
C SER A 109 -17.14 17.26 -9.04
N VAL A 110 -16.08 17.59 -8.28
CA VAL A 110 -15.88 18.90 -7.66
C VAL A 110 -15.03 19.80 -8.53
N GLU A 111 -13.87 19.32 -9.01
CA GLU A 111 -12.95 20.17 -9.78
C GLU A 111 -13.26 20.20 -11.26
N LYS A 112 -13.81 19.12 -11.83
CA LYS A 112 -14.23 19.05 -13.24
C LYS A 112 -15.72 19.24 -13.46
N GLU A 113 -16.49 19.34 -12.38
CA GLU A 113 -17.94 19.57 -12.42
C GLU A 113 -18.68 18.57 -13.36
N LEU A 114 -18.17 17.34 -13.46
CA LEU A 114 -18.82 16.33 -14.29
C LEU A 114 -20.16 15.91 -13.67
N PRO A 115 -21.24 15.80 -14.47
CA PRO A 115 -22.55 15.42 -13.95
C PRO A 115 -22.53 14.06 -13.26
N ALA A 116 -23.27 13.94 -12.16
CA ALA A 116 -23.48 12.65 -11.50
C ALA A 116 -24.07 11.63 -12.50
N GLY A 117 -23.51 10.42 -12.54
CA GLY A 117 -23.91 9.37 -13.47
C GLY A 117 -23.25 9.44 -14.86
N SER A 118 -22.50 10.51 -15.18
CA SER A 118 -21.70 10.57 -16.41
C SER A 118 -20.40 9.75 -16.33
N PHE A 119 -20.01 9.33 -15.12
CA PHE A 119 -18.84 8.50 -14.89
C PHE A 119 -19.04 7.54 -13.72
N LEU A 120 -18.24 6.47 -13.70
CA LEU A 120 -18.11 5.52 -12.61
C LEU A 120 -16.62 5.26 -12.36
N VAL A 121 -16.19 5.36 -11.10
CA VAL A 121 -14.85 4.95 -10.66
C VAL A 121 -15.00 3.66 -9.87
N ARG A 122 -14.35 2.59 -10.31
CA ARG A 122 -14.43 1.27 -9.66
C ARG A 122 -13.13 0.51 -9.75
N ASP A 123 -13.01 -0.53 -8.94
CA ASP A 123 -11.93 -1.48 -9.07
C ASP A 123 -12.14 -2.39 -10.27
N ARG A 124 -11.01 -2.89 -10.80
CA ARG A 124 -11.03 -3.99 -11.76
C ARG A 124 -11.67 -5.23 -11.13
N LEU A 125 -12.59 -5.84 -11.87
CA LEU A 125 -13.15 -7.15 -11.61
C LEU A 125 -12.48 -8.19 -12.52
N ASP A 126 -12.49 -9.46 -12.12
CA ASP A 126 -11.93 -10.56 -12.92
C ASP A 126 -12.61 -10.70 -14.31
N THR A 127 -13.81 -10.14 -14.45
CA THR A 127 -14.59 -10.14 -15.69
C THR A 127 -14.21 -9.00 -16.66
N ASP A 128 -13.38 -8.04 -16.23
CA ASP A 128 -12.89 -6.96 -17.08
C ASP A 128 -11.79 -7.52 -18.00
N THR A 129 -12.15 -7.71 -19.27
CA THR A 129 -11.30 -8.28 -20.33
C THR A 129 -10.44 -7.22 -21.02
#